data_AF-H9F1I7-F1
#
_entry.id   AF-H9F1I7-F1
#
_cell.length_a   1.000
_cell.length_b   1.000
_cell.length_c   1.000
_cell.angle_alpha   90.00
_cell.angle_beta   90.00
_cell.angle_gamma   90.00
#
_symmetry.space_group_name_H-M   'P 1'
#
loop_
_entity.id
_entity.type
_entity.pdbx_description
1 polymer ?
#
loop_
_entity_poly.entity_id
_entity_poly.type
_entity_poly.pdbx_seq_one_letter_code
_entity_poly.pdbx_strand_id
1 'polypeptide(L)' 'MGSPEDDLIGIPFPDHSSELLSCLNEQRQLGHLCDLTIRTQGLEYRTHRAVLAACSHYFKKLFTEGGGGAVMG' A
#
# COMPACT_ATOMS: atom_id res chain seq x y z
N MET A 1 31.50 -21.31 -5.79
CA MET A 1 30.59 -21.07 -6.93
C MET A 1 29.59 -20.04 -6.41
N GLY A 2 29.76 -18.77 -6.79
CA GLY A 2 28.78 -17.73 -6.43
C GLY A 2 27.44 -18.05 -7.09
N SER A 3 26.34 -17.75 -6.41
CA SER A 3 25.01 -17.93 -7.00
C SER A 3 24.81 -16.94 -8.16
N PRO A 4 24.02 -17.27 -9.18
CA PRO A 4 23.78 -16.38 -10.33
C PRO A 4 23.07 -15.06 -9.95
N GLU A 5 22.68 -14.90 -8.69
CA GLU A 5 22.15 -13.66 -8.12
C GLU A 5 23.26 -12.63 -7.77
N ASP A 6 24.52 -13.06 -7.61
CA ASP A 6 25.68 -12.19 -7.39
C ASP A 6 26.09 -11.40 -8.67
N ASP A 7 25.62 -11.83 -9.85
CA ASP A 7 25.91 -11.19 -11.15
C ASP A 7 24.84 -10.14 -11.55
N LEU A 8 23.75 -10.00 -10.80
CA LEU A 8 22.84 -8.88 -11.01
C LEU A 8 23.52 -7.61 -10.51
N ILE A 9 23.94 -6.75 -11.45
CA ILE A 9 24.26 -5.35 -11.18
C ILE A 9 23.01 -4.73 -10.56
N GLY A 10 22.96 -4.69 -9.23
CA GLY A 10 21.92 -4.02 -8.47
C GLY A 10 22.06 -2.53 -8.71
N ILE A 11 21.46 -2.02 -9.78
CA ILE A 11 21.39 -0.58 -10.04
C ILE A 11 20.57 0.00 -8.89
N PRO A 12 21.17 0.79 -7.98
CA PRO A 12 20.41 1.39 -6.92
C PRO A 12 19.53 2.47 -7.54
N PHE A 13 18.24 2.43 -7.24
CA PHE A 13 17.31 3.51 -7.57
C PHE A 13 17.00 4.29 -6.28
N PRO A 14 17.89 5.21 -5.87
CA PRO A 14 17.82 5.84 -4.55
C PRO A 14 16.50 6.60 -4.30
N ASP A 15 15.90 7.16 -5.35
CA ASP A 15 14.70 8.00 -5.25
C ASP A 15 13.40 7.31 -5.67
N HIS A 16 13.47 6.09 -6.22
CA HIS A 16 12.31 5.44 -6.82
C HIS A 16 11.17 5.20 -5.83
N SER A 17 11.49 4.84 -4.59
CA SER A 17 10.49 4.64 -3.54
C SER A 17 9.79 5.96 -3.15
N SER A 18 10.54 7.07 -3.13
CA SER A 18 10.01 8.41 -2.86
C SER A 18 9.08 8.88 -3.97
N GLU A 19 9.51 8.77 -5.23
CA GLU A 19 8.70 9.13 -6.40
C GLU A 19 7.42 8.30 -6.48
N LEU A 20 7.51 6.99 -6.25
CA LEU A 20 6.38 6.08 -6.22
C LEU A 20 5.38 6.49 -5.12
N LEU A 21 5.86 6.76 -3.90
CA LEU A 21 5.00 7.22 -2.81
C LEU A 21 4.35 8.58 -3.10
N SER A 22 5.07 9.50 -3.76
CA SER A 22 4.50 10.78 -4.20
C SER A 22 3.36 10.57 -5.19
N CYS A 23 3.57 9.71 -6.20
CA CYS A 23 2.53 9.39 -7.18
C CYS A 23 1.31 8.72 -6.55
N LEU A 24 1.50 7.77 -5.62
CA LEU A 24 0.40 7.15 -4.89
C LEU A 24 -0.38 8.16 -4.04
N ASN A 25 0.31 9.13 -3.44
CA ASN A 25 -0.34 10.19 -2.67
C ASN A 25 -1.16 11.12 -3.57
N GLU A 26 -0.69 11.47 -4.76
CA GLU A 26 -1.46 12.22 -5.76
C GLU A 26 -2.70 11.44 -6.21
N GLN A 27 -2.54 10.15 -6.51
CA GLN A 27 -3.68 9.27 -6.83
C GLN A 27 -4.71 9.27 -5.70
N ARG A 28 -4.27 9.20 -4.44
CA ARG A 28 -5.15 9.26 -3.26
C ARG A 28 -5.94 10.57 -3.22
N GLN A 29 -5.29 11.70 -3.46
CA GLN A 29 -5.94 13.03 -3.44
C GLN A 29 -6.96 13.18 -4.57
N LEU A 30 -6.66 12.65 -5.76
CA LEU A 30 -7.58 12.64 -6.90
C LEU A 30 -8.66 11.56 -6.79
N GLY A 31 -8.49 10.59 -5.88
CA GLY A 31 -9.38 9.44 -5.73
C GLY A 31 -9.21 8.38 -6.82
N HIS A 32 -8.06 8.36 -7.50
CA HIS A 32 -7.73 7.38 -8.52
C HIS A 32 -7.22 6.08 -7.88
N LEU A 33 -7.69 4.95 -8.42
CA LEU A 33 -7.29 3.59 -8.00
C LEU A 33 -7.50 3.31 -6.50
N CYS A 34 -8.23 4.17 -5.77
CA CYS A 34 -8.57 3.93 -4.37
C CYS A 34 -9.66 2.85 -4.29
N ASP A 35 -9.32 1.76 -3.62
CA ASP A 35 -10.14 0.56 -3.45
C ASP A 35 -10.66 0.39 -2.01
N LEU A 36 -10.40 1.39 -1.13
CA LEU A 36 -10.88 1.44 0.25
C LEU A 36 -11.33 2.85 0.62
N THR A 37 -12.44 2.92 1.37
CA THR A 37 -12.88 4.13 2.07
C THR A 37 -12.92 3.87 3.57
N ILE A 38 -12.16 4.64 4.34
CA ILE A 38 -12.17 4.62 5.81
C ILE A 38 -13.13 5.72 6.29
N ARG A 39 -14.12 5.36 7.10
CA ARG A 39 -15.08 6.30 7.68
C ARG A 39 -14.80 6.46 9.17
N THR A 40 -14.63 7.71 9.64
CA THR A 40 -14.43 8.00 11.07
C THR A 40 -15.05 9.36 11.39
N GLN A 41 -15.85 9.44 12.46
CA GLN A 41 -16.37 10.71 13.00
C GLN A 41 -17.02 11.63 11.94
N GLY A 42 -17.73 11.05 10.97
CA GLY A 42 -18.39 11.79 9.88
C GLY A 42 -17.47 12.20 8.72
N LEU A 43 -16.19 11.83 8.76
CA LEU A 43 -15.23 12.03 7.68
C LEU A 43 -15.00 10.74 6.90
N GLU A 44 -14.67 10.89 5.62
CA GLU A 44 -14.37 9.78 4.71
C GLU A 44 -12.99 9.95 4.06
N TYR A 45 -12.22 8.87 4.07
CA TYR A 45 -10.86 8.85 3.53
C TYR A 45 -10.73 7.73 2.50
N ARG A 46 -10.67 8.11 1.23
CA ARG A 46 -10.34 7.18 0.14
C ARG A 46 -8.84 6.89 0.14
N THR A 47 -8.46 5.63 0.01
CA THR A 47 -7.07 5.17 0.10
C THR A 47 -6.88 3.82 -0.59
N HIS A 48 -5.63 3.34 -0.62
CA HIS A 48 -5.23 2.08 -1.25
C HIS A 48 -4.98 1.00 -0.20
N ARG A 49 -5.67 -0.14 -0.30
CA ARG A 49 -5.52 -1.29 0.61
C ARG A 49 -4.08 -1.79 0.65
N ALA A 50 -3.44 -1.88 -0.52
CA ALA A 50 -2.07 -2.37 -0.66
C ALA A 50 -1.07 -1.51 0.13
N VAL A 51 -1.22 -0.18 0.08
CA VAL A 51 -0.35 0.77 0.81
C VAL A 51 -0.53 0.62 2.32
N LEU A 52 -1.78 0.55 2.79
CA LEU A 52 -2.05 0.32 4.21
C LEU A 52 -1.52 -1.03 4.70
N ALA A 53 -1.67 -2.10 3.92
CA ALA A 53 -1.12 -3.41 4.24
C ALA A 53 0.42 -3.41 4.29
N ALA A 54 1.07 -2.64 3.41
CA ALA A 54 2.52 -2.52 3.40
C ALA A 54 3.05 -1.76 4.64
N CYS A 55 2.33 -0.74 5.10
CA CYS A 55 2.80 0.17 6.16
C CYS A 55 2.24 -0.12 7.56
N SER A 56 1.22 -0.98 7.70
CA SER A 56 0.57 -1.28 8.98
C SER A 56 0.25 -2.76 9.13
N HIS A 57 0.77 -3.37 10.20
CA HIS A 57 0.52 -4.78 10.51
C HIS A 57 -0.97 -5.07 10.79
N TYR A 58 -1.70 -4.12 11.37
CA TYR A 58 -3.15 -4.24 11.57
C TYR A 58 -3.89 -4.37 10.23
N PHE A 59 -3.66 -3.43 9.32
CA PHE A 59 -4.29 -3.45 8.00
C PHE A 59 -3.80 -4.63 7.15
N LYS A 60 -2.53 -5.02 7.28
CA LYS A 60 -1.99 -6.21 6.63
C LYS A 60 -2.82 -7.45 7.01
N LYS A 61 -2.92 -7.74 8.31
CA LYS A 61 -3.72 -8.87 8.81
C LYS A 61 -5.18 -8.78 8.41
N LEU A 62 -5.77 -7.59 8.53
CA LEU A 62 -7.15 -7.35 8.14
C LEU A 62 -7.41 -7.72 6.67
N PHE A 63 -6.49 -7.38 5.76
CA PHE A 63 -6.67 -7.58 4.32
C PHE A 63 -6.14 -8.91 3.78
N THR A 64 -5.16 -9.55 4.43
CA THR A 64 -4.56 -10.80 3.94
C THR A 64 -5.01 -12.05 4.69
N GLU A 65 -5.31 -11.94 5.98
CA GLU A 65 -5.64 -13.09 6.85
C GLU A 65 -7.13 -13.20 7.12
N GLY A 66 -7.96 -12.37 6.47
CA GLY A 66 -9.41 -12.39 6.65
C GLY A 66 -9.79 -12.08 8.09
N GLY A 67 -9.34 -10.93 8.61
CA GLY A 67 -9.70 -10.47 9.96
C GLY A 67 -11.22 -10.37 10.10
N GLY A 68 -11.81 -11.40 10.72
CA GLY A 68 -13.24 -11.51 10.94
C GLY A 68 -13.76 -10.29 11.70
N GLY A 69 -14.77 -9.62 11.12
CA GLY A 69 -15.57 -8.62 11.80
C GLY A 69 -15.73 -7.29 11.05
N ALA A 70 -16.37 -7.30 9.89
CA ALA A 70 -17.34 -6.26 9.52
C ALA A 70 -18.10 -6.70 8.28
N VAL A 71 -19.37 -7.04 8.50
CA VAL A 71 -20.42 -7.07 7.49
C VAL A 71 -20.35 -5.80 6.64
N MET A 72 -20.13 -5.95 5.33
CA MET A 72 -20.50 -4.92 4.37
C MET A 72 -21.94 -5.22 3.93
N GLY A 73 -22.88 -4.61 4.64
CA GLY A 73 -24.27 -4.40 4.23
C GLY A 73 -24.56 -2.91 4.29
#